data_AF-A0A061GDT0-F1
#
_entry.id   AF-A0A061GDT0-F1
#
_cell.length_a   1.000
_cell.length_b   1.000
_cell.length_c   1.000
_cell.angle_alpha   90.00
_cell.angle_beta   90.00
_cell.angle_gamma   90.00
#
_symmetry.space_group_name_H-M   'P 1'
#
loop_
_entity.id
_entity.type
_entity.pdbx_description
1 polymer ?
#
loop_
_entity_poly.entity_id
_entity_poly.type
_entity_poly.pdbx_seq_one_letter_code
_entity_poly.pdbx_strand_id
1 'polypeptide(L)'
;RSKWITGSFLVREENWRERENESEEEMSSSALEAEAPDLVCQLDNVQGMVDALSAVRWKRHQDAVVELSEHGVVLIVEDTGCLQAKVYLQRELFIRYEYNAEGRPRFGVSLGLFVDCLNTFSLPGRSSMIEIQYPGPDMQLLVKTRIPDTISWDYNFEPAGSTPLTFTVKSAALKEAIDDLEWPGSSIQILLQPVPPCVTFKGEGHGDLQIDFMYYVNTDLLIAFHCDRQVSY
;
A
#
# COMPACT_ATOMS: atom_id res chain seq x y z
N ARG A 1 15.19 12.16 13.10
CA ARG A 1 14.60 12.73 11.87
C ARG A 1 13.65 11.68 11.30
N SER A 2 12.36 11.78 11.61
CA SER A 2 11.34 10.81 11.21
C SER A 2 11.16 10.85 9.69
N LYS A 3 11.18 9.68 9.03
CA LYS A 3 10.86 9.54 7.59
C LYS A 3 9.41 9.12 7.47
N TRP A 4 8.63 9.89 6.73
CA TRP A 4 7.23 9.62 6.42
C TRP A 4 7.16 8.98 5.03
N ILE A 5 6.42 7.89 4.88
CA ILE A 5 5.95 7.42 3.57
C ILE A 5 4.55 7.97 3.41
N THR A 6 4.36 8.83 2.41
CA THR A 6 3.10 9.53 2.15
C THR A 6 2.45 8.92 0.91
N GLY A 7 1.24 8.37 1.07
CA GLY A 7 0.32 8.16 -0.04
C GLY A 7 -0.56 9.39 -0.21
N SER A 8 -0.74 9.86 -1.44
CA SER A 8 -1.59 10.99 -1.76
C SER A 8 -2.67 10.55 -2.74
N PHE A 9 -3.90 11.00 -2.48
CA PHE A 9 -5.05 10.78 -3.35
C PHE A 9 -5.58 12.11 -3.84
N LEU A 10 -5.59 12.30 -5.17
CA LEU A 10 -6.32 13.39 -5.80
C LEU A 10 -7.81 13.17 -5.58
N VAL A 11 -8.39 14.06 -4.79
CA VAL A 11 -9.83 14.14 -4.58
C VAL A 11 -10.45 14.75 -5.83
N ARG A 12 -11.47 14.10 -6.37
CA ARG A 12 -12.23 14.62 -7.49
C ARG A 12 -13.38 15.45 -6.93
N GLU A 13 -13.34 16.76 -7.11
CA GLU A 13 -14.49 17.63 -6.87
C GLU A 13 -15.55 17.34 -7.93
N GLU A 14 -16.54 16.50 -7.61
CA GLU A 14 -17.72 16.36 -8.45
C GLU A 14 -18.74 17.42 -8.06
N ASN A 15 -18.74 18.49 -8.85
CA ASN A 15 -19.55 19.67 -8.65
C ASN A 15 -21.03 19.39 -9.01
N TRP A 16 -21.85 19.06 -8.01
CA TRP A 16 -23.29 18.82 -8.16
C TRP A 16 -24.09 20.12 -8.00
N ARG A 17 -24.29 20.82 -9.13
CA ARG A 17 -25.30 21.86 -9.43
C ARG A 17 -25.64 22.89 -8.34
N GLU A 18 -25.01 24.06 -8.45
CA GLU A 18 -25.70 25.35 -8.40
C GLU A 18 -25.34 26.16 -9.66
N ARG A 19 -26.34 26.81 -10.26
CA ARG A 19 -26.24 27.62 -11.48
C ARG A 19 -26.10 29.10 -11.09
N GLU A 20 -25.32 29.82 -11.91
CA GLU A 20 -25.30 31.29 -12.13
C GLU A 20 -24.82 32.10 -10.89
N ASN A 21 -23.80 32.96 -10.92
CA ASN A 21 -23.35 33.92 -11.92
C ASN A 21 -21.87 34.34 -11.70
N GLU A 22 -21.29 34.89 -12.78
CA GLU A 22 -20.04 35.65 -12.98
C GLU A 22 -19.35 36.32 -11.77
N SER A 23 -18.01 36.21 -11.71
CA SER A 23 -17.09 37.32 -12.02
C SER A 23 -15.62 36.89 -11.91
N GLU A 24 -14.85 37.20 -12.96
CA GLU A 24 -13.39 37.08 -13.09
C GLU A 24 -12.62 38.06 -12.17
N GLU A 25 -11.30 37.84 -12.06
CA GLU A 25 -10.25 38.66 -11.39
C GLU A 25 -10.13 38.43 -9.87
N GLU A 26 -8.99 38.19 -9.23
CA GLU A 26 -7.58 38.52 -9.53
C GLU A 26 -6.63 37.42 -9.02
N MET A 27 -5.53 37.21 -9.77
CA MET A 27 -4.29 36.60 -9.27
C MET A 27 -3.69 37.48 -8.16
N SER A 28 -3.48 36.93 -6.97
CA SER A 28 -2.45 37.45 -6.08
C SER A 28 -1.73 36.32 -5.37
N SER A 29 -0.42 36.26 -5.62
CA SER A 29 0.56 35.43 -4.94
C SER A 29 0.51 35.66 -3.44
N SER A 30 0.20 34.61 -2.68
CA SER A 30 0.62 34.52 -1.29
C SER A 30 1.41 33.22 -1.12
N ALA A 31 2.60 33.36 -0.56
CA ALA A 31 3.43 32.24 -0.15
C ALA A 31 2.59 31.35 0.79
N LEU A 32 2.39 30.10 0.38
CA LEU A 32 1.57 29.11 1.08
C LEU A 32 2.05 28.94 2.52
N GLU A 33 1.44 29.67 3.45
CA GLU A 33 1.27 29.18 4.81
C GLU A 33 0.55 27.85 4.65
N ALA A 34 1.18 26.76 5.05
CA ALA A 34 0.55 25.44 4.99
C ALA A 34 -0.64 25.47 5.96
N GLU A 35 -1.82 25.76 5.41
CA GLU A 35 -3.10 25.77 6.09
C GLU A 35 -3.21 24.44 6.85
N ALA A 36 -3.49 24.53 8.16
CA ALA A 36 -3.51 23.35 9.01
C ALA A 36 -4.64 22.41 8.53
N PRO A 37 -4.42 21.09 8.50
CA PRO A 37 -5.45 20.16 8.04
C PRO A 37 -6.70 20.22 8.93
N ASP A 38 -7.86 20.30 8.29
CA ASP A 38 -9.19 20.27 8.90
C ASP A 38 -9.45 19.00 9.69
N LEU A 39 -8.89 17.88 9.26
CA LEU A 39 -8.98 16.59 9.90
C LEU A 39 -7.58 16.00 10.06
N VAL A 40 -7.27 15.59 11.28
CA VAL A 40 -6.16 14.66 11.58
C VAL A 40 -6.72 13.53 12.42
N CYS A 41 -6.77 12.32 11.88
CA CYS A 41 -7.13 11.15 12.66
C CYS A 41 -6.04 10.07 12.62
N GLN A 42 -5.87 9.36 13.72
CA GLN A 42 -4.92 8.26 13.84
C GLN A 42 -5.65 6.99 14.26
N LEU A 43 -5.21 5.87 13.72
CA LEU A 43 -5.82 4.57 13.94
C LEU A 43 -4.70 3.52 14.13
N ASP A 44 -4.89 2.63 15.08
CA ASP A 44 -3.95 1.55 15.43
C ASP A 44 -4.35 0.20 14.79
N ASN A 45 -5.62 0.04 14.43
CA ASN A 45 -6.15 -1.17 13.79
C ASN A 45 -6.72 -0.90 12.39
N VAL A 46 -5.83 -0.82 11.39
CA VAL A 46 -6.19 -0.59 9.98
C VAL A 46 -7.15 -1.66 9.45
N GLN A 47 -7.07 -2.90 9.95
CA GLN A 47 -7.90 -4.00 9.44
C GLN A 47 -9.38 -3.81 9.70
N GLY A 48 -9.76 -3.29 10.88
CA GLY A 48 -11.17 -2.99 11.14
C GLY A 48 -11.75 -2.00 10.12
N MET A 49 -10.94 -1.02 9.69
CA MET A 49 -11.33 -0.06 8.66
C MET A 49 -11.37 -0.70 7.26
N VAL A 50 -10.36 -1.49 6.90
CA VAL A 50 -10.33 -2.23 5.62
C VAL A 50 -11.52 -3.16 5.48
N ASP A 51 -11.84 -3.93 6.52
CA ASP A 51 -12.95 -4.88 6.53
C ASP A 51 -14.29 -4.16 6.36
N ALA A 52 -14.51 -3.07 7.11
CA ALA A 52 -15.72 -2.27 7.03
C ALA A 52 -15.92 -1.63 5.64
N LEU A 53 -14.85 -1.09 5.05
CA LEU A 53 -14.89 -0.48 3.72
C LEU A 53 -15.02 -1.52 2.61
N SER A 54 -14.40 -2.68 2.77
CA SER A 54 -14.51 -3.79 1.82
C SER A 54 -15.93 -4.38 1.80
N ALA A 55 -16.64 -4.36 2.93
CA ALA A 55 -18.02 -4.84 3.02
C ALA A 55 -19.02 -4.04 2.16
N VAL A 56 -18.69 -2.79 1.82
CA VAL A 56 -19.50 -1.92 0.96
C VAL A 56 -18.90 -1.74 -0.44
N ARG A 57 -17.87 -2.52 -0.80
CA ARG A 57 -17.24 -2.52 -2.13
C ARG A 57 -17.81 -3.65 -2.98
N TRP A 58 -18.87 -3.38 -3.76
CA TRP A 58 -19.50 -4.36 -4.65
C TRP A 58 -19.08 -4.23 -6.13
N LYS A 59 -18.35 -3.17 -6.51
CA LYS A 59 -17.74 -3.01 -7.85
C LYS A 59 -16.22 -2.84 -7.74
N ARG A 60 -15.50 -3.25 -8.79
CA ARG A 60 -14.03 -3.06 -8.89
C ARG A 60 -13.65 -1.57 -8.94
N HIS A 61 -14.39 -0.81 -9.75
CA HIS A 61 -14.26 0.63 -9.86
C HIS A 61 -15.51 1.21 -9.22
N GLN A 62 -15.35 1.73 -8.00
CA GLN A 62 -16.44 2.24 -7.20
C GLN A 62 -15.97 3.50 -6.52
N ASP A 63 -16.69 4.58 -6.74
CA ASP A 63 -16.45 5.84 -6.05
C ASP A 63 -17.30 5.89 -4.79
N ALA A 64 -16.78 6.58 -3.79
CA ALA A 64 -17.43 6.80 -2.52
C ALA A 64 -17.33 8.28 -2.15
N VAL A 65 -18.35 8.77 -1.45
CA VAL A 65 -18.35 10.11 -0.87
C VAL A 65 -17.98 9.99 0.60
N VAL A 66 -16.97 10.73 1.02
CA VAL A 66 -16.55 10.84 2.41
C VAL A 66 -17.13 12.12 2.97
N GLU A 67 -17.89 12.02 4.06
CA GLU A 67 -18.35 13.14 4.89
C GLU A 67 -17.57 13.15 6.20
N LEU A 68 -16.96 14.29 6.52
CA LEU A 68 -16.26 14.49 7.78
C LEU A 68 -17.13 15.25 8.78
N SER A 69 -16.97 14.95 10.07
CA SER A 69 -17.67 15.63 11.15
C SER A 69 -16.91 15.53 12.47
N GLU A 70 -17.34 16.30 13.47
CA GLU A 70 -16.84 16.18 14.85
C GLU A 70 -17.06 14.79 15.48
N HIS A 71 -18.05 14.03 14.99
CA HIS A 71 -18.43 12.72 15.53
C HIS A 71 -17.73 11.54 14.86
N GLY A 72 -17.01 11.79 13.76
CA GLY A 72 -16.34 10.75 12.99
C GLY A 72 -16.51 10.93 11.48
N VAL A 73 -16.14 9.88 10.77
CA VAL A 73 -16.11 9.83 9.29
C VAL A 73 -17.25 8.95 8.80
N VAL A 74 -17.99 9.43 7.80
CA VAL A 74 -19.01 8.64 7.11
C VAL A 74 -18.59 8.42 5.67
N LEU A 75 -18.45 7.17 5.27
CA LEU A 75 -18.22 6.81 3.88
C LEU A 75 -19.52 6.31 3.26
N ILE A 76 -19.96 6.98 2.21
CA ILE A 76 -21.22 6.74 1.51
C ILE A 76 -20.90 6.20 0.13
N VAL A 77 -21.47 5.05 -0.18
CA VAL A 77 -21.34 4.41 -1.48
C VAL A 77 -22.72 4.30 -2.08
N GLU A 78 -22.89 4.76 -3.30
CA GLU A 78 -24.17 4.73 -4.01
C GLU A 78 -24.00 4.09 -5.39
N ASP A 79 -25.00 3.32 -5.81
CA ASP A 79 -25.16 2.88 -7.18
C ASP A 79 -26.41 3.54 -7.78
N THR A 80 -26.27 4.06 -9.00
CA THR A 80 -27.22 4.97 -9.62
C THR A 80 -28.65 4.41 -9.60
N GLY A 81 -29.44 4.89 -8.63
CA GLY A 81 -30.89 4.68 -8.55
C GLY A 81 -31.39 3.43 -7.83
N CYS A 82 -30.54 2.64 -7.15
CA CYS A 82 -31.03 1.40 -6.52
C CYS A 82 -30.40 0.98 -5.20
N LEU A 83 -29.16 1.36 -4.89
CA LEU A 83 -28.48 0.88 -3.69
C LEU A 83 -27.60 1.97 -3.08
N GLN A 84 -27.76 2.21 -1.78
CA GLN A 84 -26.87 3.06 -1.01
C GLN A 84 -26.42 2.32 0.24
N ALA A 85 -25.11 2.35 0.50
CA ALA A 85 -24.51 1.83 1.72
C ALA A 85 -23.74 2.94 2.43
N LYS A 86 -23.72 2.89 3.76
CA LYS A 86 -22.99 3.86 4.60
C LYS A 86 -22.17 3.11 5.63
N VAL A 87 -20.90 3.47 5.72
CA VAL A 87 -20.00 3.01 6.77
C VAL A 87 -19.76 4.18 7.71
N TYR A 88 -20.11 3.98 8.98
CA TYR A 88 -19.93 4.98 10.03
C TYR A 88 -18.71 4.61 10.86
N LEU A 89 -17.67 5.42 10.77
CA LEU A 89 -16.47 5.31 11.59
C LEU A 89 -16.56 6.37 12.68
N GLN A 90 -17.05 5.96 13.86
CA GLN A 90 -17.16 6.86 15.01
C GLN A 90 -15.78 7.35 15.46
N ARG A 91 -15.70 8.59 15.95
CA ARG A 91 -14.43 9.18 16.41
C ARG A 91 -13.72 8.32 17.46
N GLU A 92 -14.47 7.55 18.25
CA GLU A 92 -13.96 6.65 19.29
C GLU A 92 -13.16 5.46 18.74
N LEU A 93 -13.27 5.16 17.44
CA LEU A 93 -12.43 4.17 16.78
C LEU A 93 -11.00 4.67 16.55
N PHE A 94 -10.80 5.99 16.60
CA PHE A 94 -9.51 6.62 16.36
C PHE A 94 -8.84 6.94 17.69
N ILE A 95 -7.54 6.62 17.79
CA ILE A 95 -6.73 6.95 18.97
C ILE A 95 -6.48 8.46 19.07
N ARG A 96 -6.58 9.17 17.95
CA ARG A 96 -6.52 10.62 17.83
C ARG A 96 -7.54 11.04 16.78
N TYR A 97 -8.36 12.03 17.08
CA TYR A 97 -9.32 12.59 16.16
C TYR A 97 -9.42 14.10 16.41
N GLU A 98 -8.73 14.88 15.57
CA GLU A 98 -8.74 16.34 15.60
C GLU A 98 -9.51 16.83 14.38
N TYR A 99 -10.58 17.58 14.62
CA TYR A 99 -11.45 18.12 13.59
C TYR A 99 -11.62 19.62 13.80
N ASN A 100 -11.20 20.40 12.81
CA ASN A 100 -11.14 21.86 12.83
C ASN A 100 -11.91 22.52 11.66
N ALA A 101 -12.50 21.72 10.76
CA ALA A 101 -13.25 22.23 9.63
C ALA A 101 -14.53 22.96 10.05
N GLU A 102 -14.86 24.05 9.36
CA GLU A 102 -16.17 24.69 9.47
C GLU A 102 -17.22 23.85 8.72
N GLY A 103 -18.13 23.22 9.47
CA GLY A 103 -19.25 22.45 8.90
C GLY A 103 -18.97 20.97 8.73
N ARG A 104 -19.36 20.39 7.58
CA ARG A 104 -19.19 18.97 7.25
C ARG A 104 -18.73 18.82 5.80
N PRO A 105 -17.42 18.91 5.53
CA PRO A 105 -16.91 18.82 4.18
C PRO A 105 -17.19 17.43 3.62
N ARG A 106 -17.51 17.41 2.32
CA ARG A 106 -17.83 16.20 1.57
C ARG A 106 -16.97 16.13 0.33
N PHE A 107 -16.37 14.98 0.09
CA PHE A 107 -15.49 14.80 -1.05
C PHE A 107 -15.52 13.37 -1.61
N GLY A 108 -15.24 13.25 -2.91
CA GLY A 108 -15.21 11.98 -3.61
C GLY A 108 -13.85 11.28 -3.51
N VAL A 109 -13.86 9.98 -3.29
CA VAL A 109 -12.68 9.11 -3.33
C VAL A 109 -12.96 7.84 -4.12
N SER A 110 -11.94 7.29 -4.78
CA SER A 110 -12.05 5.94 -5.34
C SER A 110 -11.94 4.93 -4.20
N LEU A 111 -13.05 4.26 -3.87
CA LEU A 111 -13.11 3.29 -2.77
C LEU A 111 -12.13 2.13 -2.99
N GLY A 112 -12.00 1.67 -4.24
CA GLY A 112 -11.06 0.61 -4.61
C GLY A 112 -9.62 0.99 -4.24
N LEU A 113 -9.14 2.13 -4.76
CA LEU A 113 -7.78 2.59 -4.50
C LEU A 113 -7.56 2.91 -3.01
N PHE A 114 -8.57 3.45 -2.32
CA PHE A 114 -8.47 3.75 -0.90
C PHE A 114 -8.28 2.49 -0.07
N VAL A 115 -9.09 1.45 -0.30
CA VAL A 115 -8.96 0.14 0.35
C VAL A 115 -7.61 -0.50 0.03
N ASP A 116 -7.16 -0.42 -1.21
CA ASP A 116 -5.88 -1.02 -1.63
C ASP A 116 -4.68 -0.32 -0.96
N CYS A 117 -4.74 1.00 -0.79
CA CYS A 117 -3.71 1.71 -0.02
C CYS A 117 -3.75 1.37 1.47
N LEU A 118 -4.92 1.24 2.09
CA LEU A 118 -5.02 0.79 3.48
C LEU A 118 -4.44 -0.64 3.64
N ASN A 119 -4.73 -1.54 2.69
CA ASN A 119 -4.16 -2.88 2.65
C ASN A 119 -2.62 -2.90 2.52
N THR A 120 -2.03 -1.92 1.84
CA THR A 120 -0.56 -1.76 1.76
C THR A 120 0.05 -1.53 3.15
N PHE A 121 -0.70 -0.93 4.07
CA PHE A 121 -0.27 -0.69 5.45
C PHE A 121 -0.66 -1.83 6.40
N SER A 122 -1.62 -2.66 6.01
CA SER A 122 -2.06 -3.87 6.73
C SER A 122 -1.18 -5.08 6.44
N LEU A 123 0.07 -5.09 6.89
CA LEU A 123 0.91 -6.29 6.79
C LEU A 123 0.58 -7.29 7.93
N PRO A 124 0.35 -8.59 7.63
CA PRO A 124 0.05 -9.58 8.66
C PRO A 124 1.20 -9.68 9.66
N GLY A 125 0.86 -9.58 10.95
CA GLY A 125 1.82 -9.61 12.06
C GLY A 125 2.41 -8.25 12.46
N ARG A 126 1.97 -7.14 11.85
CA ARG A 126 2.35 -5.77 12.25
C ARG A 126 1.12 -4.88 12.37
N SER A 127 0.88 -4.31 13.55
CA SER A 127 -0.03 -3.17 13.72
C SER A 127 0.71 -1.89 13.33
N SER A 128 0.49 -1.40 12.11
CA SER A 128 1.02 -0.10 11.71
C SER A 128 0.01 0.99 12.14
N MET A 129 0.49 1.96 12.91
CA MET A 129 -0.31 3.15 13.22
C MET A 129 -0.37 4.01 11.97
N ILE A 130 -1.58 4.25 11.46
CA ILE A 130 -1.81 5.16 10.34
C ILE A 130 -2.33 6.50 10.84
N GLU A 131 -1.99 7.55 10.13
CA GLU A 131 -2.50 8.90 10.28
C GLU A 131 -3.14 9.32 8.96
N ILE A 132 -4.39 9.72 9.01
CA ILE A 132 -5.15 10.24 7.87
C ILE A 132 -5.32 11.74 8.07
N GLN A 133 -5.03 12.51 7.01
CA GLN A 133 -5.13 13.97 7.01
C GLN A 133 -5.90 14.47 5.81
N TYR A 134 -6.74 15.48 6.04
CA TYR A 134 -7.47 16.20 5.01
C TYR A 134 -7.77 17.64 5.47
N PRO A 135 -7.75 18.64 4.58
CA PRO A 135 -7.18 18.58 3.23
C PRO A 135 -5.64 18.54 3.28
N GLY A 136 -5.05 17.87 2.29
CA GLY A 136 -3.63 18.01 1.96
C GLY A 136 -3.38 19.22 1.04
N PRO A 137 -2.11 19.48 0.65
CA PRO A 137 -1.72 20.67 -0.13
C PRO A 137 -2.52 20.93 -1.41
N ASP A 138 -3.02 19.87 -2.06
CA ASP A 138 -3.87 19.97 -3.27
C ASP A 138 -5.26 19.37 -3.03
N MET A 139 -5.88 19.60 -1.87
CA MET A 139 -7.17 19.01 -1.46
C MET A 139 -7.15 17.48 -1.40
N GLN A 140 -5.99 16.90 -1.16
CA GLN A 140 -5.79 15.45 -1.18
C GLN A 140 -6.14 14.81 0.15
N LEU A 141 -6.64 13.57 0.12
CA LEU A 141 -6.66 12.72 1.30
C LEU A 141 -5.27 12.09 1.47
N LEU A 142 -4.58 12.47 2.54
CA LEU A 142 -3.24 11.96 2.84
C LEU A 142 -3.33 10.78 3.81
N VAL A 143 -2.71 9.67 3.45
CA VAL A 143 -2.52 8.53 4.35
C VAL A 143 -1.05 8.37 4.63
N LYS A 144 -0.67 8.54 5.90
CA LYS A 144 0.70 8.47 6.40
C LYS A 144 0.81 7.29 7.35
N THR A 145 1.90 6.54 7.28
CA THR A 145 2.26 5.63 8.36
C THR A 145 3.27 6.30 9.26
N ARG A 146 3.06 6.20 10.57
CA ARG A 146 4.17 6.37 11.51
C ARG A 146 4.92 5.06 11.47
N ILE A 147 6.02 5.02 10.72
CA ILE A 147 7.03 3.98 10.94
C ILE A 147 7.44 4.18 12.41
N PRO A 148 7.16 3.24 13.32
CA PRO A 148 7.66 3.39 14.68
C PRO A 148 9.17 3.56 14.58
N ASP A 149 9.76 4.46 15.38
CA ASP A 149 11.22 4.69 15.44
C ASP A 149 12.04 3.44 15.87
N THR A 150 11.45 2.25 15.78
CA THR A 150 12.14 0.96 15.73
C THR A 150 12.82 0.79 14.37
N ILE A 151 14.11 1.14 14.37
CA ILE A 151 15.18 0.34 13.79
C ILE A 151 15.00 0.14 12.28
N SER A 152 15.82 0.84 11.48
CA SER A 152 16.35 0.21 10.27
C SER A 152 16.81 -1.17 10.70
N TRP A 153 16.06 -2.21 10.38
CA TRP A 153 16.59 -3.56 10.46
C TRP A 153 17.75 -3.53 9.47
N ASP A 154 18.95 -3.26 9.97
CA ASP A 154 20.09 -4.06 9.57
C ASP A 154 19.58 -5.47 9.75
N TYR A 155 19.33 -6.14 8.63
CA TYR A 155 19.16 -7.58 8.62
C TYR A 155 20.46 -8.13 9.20
N ASN A 156 20.52 -8.27 10.52
CA ASN A 156 21.55 -9.05 11.15
C ASN A 156 21.12 -10.50 10.92
N PHE A 157 21.49 -11.03 9.75
CA PHE A 157 21.53 -12.46 9.52
C PHE A 157 22.59 -13.01 10.47
N GLU A 158 22.26 -13.20 11.74
CA GLU A 158 23.00 -14.12 12.58
C GLU A 158 22.79 -15.49 11.91
N PRO A 159 23.83 -16.11 11.30
CA PRO A 159 23.69 -17.46 10.80
C PRO A 159 23.34 -18.32 12.00
N ALA A 160 22.10 -18.82 12.04
CA ALA A 160 21.56 -19.58 13.14
C ALA A 160 22.30 -20.92 13.25
N GLY A 161 23.50 -20.92 13.85
CA GLY A 161 24.25 -22.10 14.30
C GLY A 161 24.57 -23.19 13.27
N SER A 162 24.18 -23.00 12.00
CA SER A 162 24.41 -23.88 10.88
C SER A 162 24.80 -23.01 9.70
N THR A 163 25.79 -23.48 8.94
CA THR A 163 26.22 -22.94 7.65
C THR A 163 25.05 -22.33 6.86
N PRO A 164 25.04 -21.00 6.63
CA PRO A 164 23.88 -20.36 6.04
C PRO A 164 23.77 -20.75 4.56
N LEU A 165 22.64 -21.37 4.21
CA LEU A 165 22.24 -21.58 2.82
C LEU A 165 22.23 -20.21 2.11
N THR A 166 23.17 -20.00 1.21
CA THR A 166 23.36 -18.69 0.55
C THR A 166 23.69 -18.87 -0.91
N PHE A 167 23.17 -17.98 -1.75
CA PHE A 167 23.59 -17.86 -3.12
C PHE A 167 23.58 -16.38 -3.51
N THR A 168 24.49 -15.99 -4.39
CA THR A 168 24.64 -14.61 -4.85
C THR A 168 24.55 -14.58 -6.36
N VAL A 169 23.53 -13.91 -6.90
CA VAL A 169 23.34 -13.75 -8.35
C VAL A 169 23.42 -12.28 -8.74
N LYS A 170 23.94 -11.98 -9.94
CA LYS A 170 23.89 -10.63 -10.51
C LYS A 170 22.43 -10.18 -10.68
N SER A 171 22.11 -8.99 -10.20
CA SER A 171 20.74 -8.45 -10.21
C SER A 171 20.10 -8.44 -11.61
N ALA A 172 20.88 -8.18 -12.66
CA ALA A 172 20.40 -8.22 -14.04
C ALA A 172 19.94 -9.63 -14.47
N ALA A 173 20.71 -10.66 -14.13
CA ALA A 173 20.40 -12.05 -14.45
C ALA A 173 19.21 -12.58 -13.65
N LEU A 174 19.08 -12.14 -12.39
CA LEU A 174 17.90 -12.45 -11.59
C LEU A 174 16.65 -11.81 -12.20
N LYS A 175 16.73 -10.54 -12.62
CA LYS A 175 15.62 -9.84 -13.26
C LYS A 175 15.20 -10.54 -14.56
N GLU A 176 16.17 -10.90 -15.42
CA GLU A 176 15.90 -11.63 -16.66
C GLU A 176 15.23 -12.98 -16.38
N ALA A 177 15.74 -13.75 -15.41
CA ALA A 177 15.12 -15.01 -15.03
C ALA A 177 13.69 -14.82 -14.50
N ILE A 178 13.44 -13.76 -13.74
CA ILE A 178 12.09 -13.44 -13.27
C ILE A 178 11.15 -13.11 -14.44
N ASP A 179 11.60 -12.31 -15.39
CA ASP A 179 10.81 -11.91 -16.55
C ASP A 179 10.53 -13.13 -17.47
N ASP A 180 11.52 -14.01 -17.67
CA ASP A 180 11.46 -15.19 -18.54
C ASP A 180 10.58 -16.32 -17.97
N LEU A 181 10.37 -16.36 -16.66
CA LEU A 181 9.47 -17.34 -16.05
C LEU A 181 8.01 -17.13 -16.45
N GLU A 182 7.67 -15.94 -17.01
CA GLU A 182 6.32 -15.56 -17.46
C GLU A 182 5.22 -15.98 -16.45
N TRP A 183 5.51 -15.93 -15.15
CA TRP A 183 4.60 -16.52 -14.16
C TRP A 183 3.32 -15.66 -14.09
N PRO A 184 2.13 -16.27 -14.16
CA PRO A 184 0.86 -15.54 -14.26
C PRO A 184 0.38 -14.92 -12.93
N GLY A 185 1.30 -14.67 -11.99
CA GLY A 185 1.04 -14.13 -10.65
C GLY A 185 0.84 -15.16 -9.53
N SER A 186 1.28 -16.42 -9.72
CA SER A 186 1.25 -17.50 -8.72
C SER A 186 2.54 -17.55 -7.88
N SER A 187 2.85 -18.72 -7.28
CA SER A 187 4.07 -19.02 -6.53
C SER A 187 5.25 -19.34 -7.46
N ILE A 188 6.45 -19.03 -6.97
CA ILE A 188 7.72 -19.48 -7.56
C ILE A 188 8.37 -20.41 -6.56
N GLN A 189 8.73 -21.60 -7.01
CA GLN A 189 9.52 -22.54 -6.24
C GLN A 189 11.01 -22.25 -6.47
N ILE A 190 11.77 -22.13 -5.38
CA ILE A 190 13.22 -21.96 -5.42
C ILE A 190 13.88 -23.22 -4.90
N LEU A 191 14.58 -23.93 -5.76
CA LEU A 191 15.30 -25.15 -5.43
C LEU A 191 16.81 -24.90 -5.43
N LEU A 192 17.48 -25.24 -4.34
CA LEU A 192 18.93 -25.23 -4.23
C LEU A 192 19.41 -26.67 -4.13
N GLN A 193 20.28 -27.08 -5.04
CA GLN A 193 20.84 -28.42 -5.07
C GLN A 193 22.35 -28.35 -4.89
N PRO A 194 22.96 -29.16 -3.99
CA PRO A 194 24.40 -29.12 -3.75
C PRO A 194 25.20 -29.89 -4.83
N VAL A 195 24.60 -30.91 -5.46
CA VAL A 195 25.27 -31.80 -6.42
C VAL A 195 24.33 -32.17 -7.59
N PRO A 196 24.57 -31.68 -8.83
CA PRO A 196 25.46 -30.56 -9.12
C PRO A 196 24.98 -29.26 -8.45
N PRO A 197 25.89 -28.32 -8.11
CA PRO A 197 25.53 -27.07 -7.47
C PRO A 197 24.70 -26.18 -8.40
N CYS A 198 23.43 -26.01 -8.08
CA CYS A 198 22.52 -25.17 -8.86
C CYS A 198 21.45 -24.48 -8.01
N VAL A 199 20.99 -23.33 -8.52
CA VAL A 199 19.79 -22.63 -8.05
C VAL A 199 18.78 -22.67 -9.18
N THR A 200 17.60 -23.20 -8.89
CA THR A 200 16.54 -23.40 -9.86
C THR A 200 15.32 -22.59 -9.45
N PHE A 201 14.80 -21.80 -10.37
CA PHE A 201 13.54 -21.09 -10.21
C PHE A 201 12.49 -21.75 -11.09
N LYS A 202 11.33 -22.06 -10.53
CA LYS A 202 10.23 -22.72 -11.25
C LYS A 202 8.91 -22.02 -10.95
N GLY A 203 8.19 -21.61 -11.99
CA GLY A 203 6.86 -21.05 -11.85
C GLY A 203 5.81 -22.14 -11.65
N GLU A 204 4.87 -21.95 -10.72
CA GLU A 204 3.76 -22.89 -10.52
C GLU A 204 2.56 -22.48 -11.42
N GLY A 205 2.27 -23.24 -12.49
CA GLY A 205 1.21 -22.85 -13.42
C GLY A 205 1.19 -23.62 -14.75
N HIS A 206 0.50 -23.05 -15.76
CA HIS A 206 0.32 -23.67 -17.08
C HIS A 206 1.58 -23.47 -17.96
N GLY A 207 2.65 -24.19 -17.63
CA GLY A 207 3.94 -24.12 -18.29
C GLY A 207 5.02 -24.52 -17.30
N ASP A 208 5.79 -25.56 -17.60
CA ASP A 208 6.85 -26.07 -16.71
C ASP A 208 8.16 -25.29 -16.94
N LEU A 209 8.07 -23.95 -16.99
CA LEU A 209 9.22 -23.07 -17.20
C LEU A 209 10.09 -23.10 -15.95
N GLN A 210 11.30 -23.58 -16.15
CA GLN A 210 12.32 -23.73 -15.13
C GLN A 210 13.59 -23.03 -15.59
N ILE A 211 14.15 -22.19 -14.73
CA ILE A 211 15.40 -21.48 -14.99
C ILE A 211 16.45 -21.96 -14.01
N ASP A 212 17.55 -22.45 -14.57
CA ASP A 212 18.63 -23.08 -13.84
C ASP A 212 19.90 -22.23 -13.87
N PHE A 213 20.35 -21.77 -12.71
CA PHE A 213 21.67 -21.18 -12.50
C PHE A 213 22.63 -22.27 -12.03
N MET A 214 23.38 -22.84 -12.96
CA MET A 214 24.38 -23.87 -12.69
C MET A 214 25.70 -23.20 -12.28
N TYR A 215 26.19 -23.46 -11.06
CA TYR A 215 27.34 -22.74 -10.51
C TYR A 215 28.60 -22.82 -11.36
N TYR A 216 28.87 -23.97 -11.98
CA TYR A 216 30.06 -24.15 -12.82
C TYR A 216 29.90 -23.67 -14.27
N VAL A 217 28.67 -23.41 -14.71
CA VAL A 217 28.38 -22.99 -16.10
C VAL A 217 28.08 -21.49 -16.15
N ASN A 218 27.39 -20.98 -15.13
CA ASN A 218 26.95 -19.60 -15.01
C ASN A 218 27.78 -18.84 -13.98
N THR A 219 29.11 -19.04 -13.93
CA THR A 219 30.01 -18.38 -12.97
C THR A 219 29.95 -16.85 -13.03
N ASP A 220 29.58 -16.30 -14.20
CA ASP A 220 29.40 -14.87 -14.39
C ASP A 220 28.08 -14.36 -13.80
N LEU A 221 27.10 -15.23 -13.58
CA LEU A 221 25.76 -14.88 -13.10
C LEU A 221 25.60 -15.25 -11.63
N LEU A 222 26.04 -16.46 -11.22
CA LEU A 222 26.02 -17.01 -9.87
C LEU A 222 27.43 -16.91 -9.25
N ILE A 223 27.64 -15.84 -8.48
CA ILE A 223 28.94 -15.39 -7.95
C ILE A 223 29.36 -16.18 -6.70
N ALA A 224 28.39 -16.62 -5.91
CA ALA A 224 28.63 -17.42 -4.72
C ALA A 224 27.49 -18.42 -4.54
N PHE A 225 27.81 -19.62 -4.05
CA PHE A 225 26.84 -20.66 -3.76
C PHE A 225 27.31 -21.48 -2.56
N HIS A 226 26.45 -21.59 -1.55
CA HIS A 226 26.66 -22.36 -0.34
C HIS A 226 25.37 -23.11 0.00
N CYS A 227 25.41 -24.42 -0.23
CA CYS A 227 24.29 -25.32 -0.02
C CYS A 227 24.89 -26.69 0.31
N ASP A 228 24.55 -27.24 1.47
CA ASP A 228 25.04 -28.52 1.97
C ASP A 228 24.02 -29.66 1.80
N ARG A 229 22.75 -29.30 1.58
CA ARG A 229 21.62 -30.22 1.38
C ARG A 229 20.65 -29.67 0.36
N GLN A 230 19.95 -30.53 -0.37
CA GLN A 230 18.89 -30.07 -1.26
C GLN A 230 17.78 -29.40 -0.46
N VAL A 231 17.41 -28.17 -0.83
CA VAL A 231 16.32 -27.42 -0.18
C VAL A 231 15.41 -26.83 -1.23
N SER A 232 14.10 -26.91 -1.01
CA SER A 232 13.07 -26.25 -1.81
C SER A 232 12.28 -25.29 -0.93
N TYR A 233 12.06 -24.09 -1.43
CA TYR A 233 11.17 -23.07 -0.85
C TYR A 233 10.06 -22.71 -1.81
#